data_AF-A0AAE3MA10-F1
#
_entry.id   AF-A0AAE3MA10-F1
#
_cell.length_a   1.000
_cell.length_b   1.000
_cell.length_c   1.000
_cell.angle_alpha   90.00
_cell.angle_beta   90.00
_cell.angle_gamma   90.00
#
_symmetry.space_group_name_H-M   'P 1'
#
loop_
_entity.id
_entity.type
_entity.pdbx_description
1 polymer ?
#
loop_
_entity_poly.entity_id
_entity_poly.type
_entity_poly.pdbx_seq_one_letter_code
_entity_poly.pdbx_strand_id
1 'polypeptide(L)'
;MKNIFLIILSVIPLLGFGQSQKSLSEILWSRVSHCYSMFEDMDDDGVPDFNKIDDSKNGYLKISGSWPTCGCSCSSTVGAYKNNEGEYIILQSDKELCSWERKISSNKNINEILPIDFGINSFLSEKLEIKYSNPIFFIDVEIPRVGTDTKVKIELVPLGLFPYGDNLICFEYGQNKSCKSLYLFKDIVNKMTDINTLDYLLAGEFEKINTVDNKLIQKGIGTDDSRFDSLNEMQEYLLRVKKVYDIYCKLETKELILGWNRIESRFYIKRKGECIVQVSFIDFLKSSEYWDWMC
;
A
#
# COMPACT_ATOMS: atom_id res chain seq x y z
N MET A 1 76.00 -19.39 -9.60
CA MET A 1 75.08 -18.84 -8.57
C MET A 1 74.01 -17.98 -9.25
N LYS A 2 73.07 -18.63 -9.94
CA LYS A 2 71.91 -18.05 -10.60
C LYS A 2 70.81 -19.11 -10.44
N ASN A 3 69.58 -18.69 -10.15
CA ASN A 3 68.35 -19.51 -10.07
C ASN A 3 67.90 -19.96 -8.67
N ILE A 4 68.03 -19.11 -7.64
CA ILE A 4 67.25 -19.21 -6.38
C ILE A 4 66.36 -17.95 -6.24
N PHE A 5 65.60 -17.63 -7.29
CA PHE A 5 64.72 -16.45 -7.28
C PHE A 5 63.37 -16.71 -7.97
N LEU A 6 62.95 -17.99 -8.04
CA LEU A 6 61.77 -18.44 -8.78
C LEU A 6 60.82 -19.31 -7.95
N ILE A 7 60.85 -19.13 -6.61
CA ILE A 7 59.96 -19.83 -5.66
C ILE A 7 59.15 -18.85 -4.79
N ILE A 8 59.36 -17.53 -4.92
CA ILE A 8 58.64 -16.50 -4.14
C ILE A 8 57.42 -15.94 -4.91
N LEU A 9 57.13 -16.46 -6.11
CA LEU A 9 55.96 -16.05 -6.92
C LEU A 9 54.84 -17.11 -6.98
N SER A 10 54.86 -18.10 -6.10
CA SER A 10 53.84 -19.15 -5.99
C SER A 10 53.11 -19.17 -4.64
N VAL A 11 53.32 -18.14 -3.82
CA VAL A 11 52.53 -17.87 -2.59
C VAL A 11 51.80 -16.56 -2.77
N ILE A 12 51.00 -16.44 -3.85
CA ILE A 12 49.84 -15.56 -3.78
C ILE A 12 48.92 -16.26 -2.78
N PRO A 13 48.69 -15.71 -1.58
CA PRO A 13 47.68 -16.28 -0.72
C PRO A 13 46.40 -16.20 -1.56
N LEU A 14 45.79 -17.36 -1.78
CA LEU A 14 44.36 -17.47 -1.97
C LEU A 14 43.71 -16.84 -0.72
N LEU A 15 43.75 -15.51 -0.64
CA LEU A 15 42.71 -14.71 -0.02
C LEU A 15 41.51 -14.94 -0.93
N GLY A 16 40.95 -16.15 -0.86
CA GLY A 16 39.57 -16.36 -1.16
C GLY A 16 38.87 -15.35 -0.29
N PHE A 17 38.38 -14.28 -0.92
CA PHE A 17 37.27 -13.53 -0.40
C PHE A 17 36.19 -14.57 -0.15
N GLY A 18 36.19 -15.14 1.05
CA GLY A 18 35.01 -15.78 1.62
C GLY A 18 34.02 -14.65 1.80
N GLN A 19 33.37 -14.25 0.70
CA GLN A 19 32.08 -13.60 0.80
C GLN A 19 31.24 -14.60 1.59
N SER A 20 30.99 -14.26 2.86
CA SER A 20 29.98 -14.97 3.62
C SER A 20 28.69 -14.80 2.82
N GLN A 21 28.26 -15.86 2.14
CA GLN A 21 26.93 -15.89 1.57
C GLN A 21 25.99 -15.76 2.75
N LYS A 22 25.34 -14.60 2.86
CA LYS A 22 24.33 -14.37 3.88
C LYS A 22 23.29 -15.48 3.78
N SER A 23 22.94 -16.06 4.93
CA SER A 23 21.87 -17.04 4.95
C SER A 23 20.54 -16.39 4.55
N LEU A 24 19.58 -17.19 4.06
CA LEU A 24 18.26 -16.66 3.72
C LEU A 24 17.59 -15.98 4.92
N SER A 25 17.78 -16.53 6.12
CA SER A 25 17.30 -15.92 7.36
C SER A 25 17.91 -14.53 7.57
N GLU A 26 19.22 -14.37 7.42
CA GLU A 26 19.89 -13.06 7.53
C GLU A 26 19.40 -12.07 6.47
N ILE A 27 19.14 -12.53 5.24
CA ILE A 27 18.59 -11.69 4.17
C ILE A 27 17.20 -11.19 4.58
N LEU A 28 16.30 -12.09 4.99
CA LEU A 28 14.92 -11.73 5.38
C LEU A 28 14.90 -10.79 6.59
N TRP A 29 15.70 -11.09 7.61
CA TRP A 29 15.81 -10.26 8.81
C TRP A 29 16.33 -8.85 8.51
N SER A 30 17.29 -8.72 7.59
CA SER A 30 17.79 -7.41 7.17
C SER A 30 16.74 -6.55 6.46
N ARG A 31 15.65 -7.14 5.95
CA ARG A 31 14.58 -6.43 5.25
C ARG A 31 13.53 -5.87 6.20
N VAL A 32 13.25 -6.58 7.29
CA VAL A 32 12.25 -6.17 8.29
C VAL A 32 12.83 -5.26 9.38
N SER A 33 14.13 -4.94 9.32
CA SER A 33 14.84 -4.28 10.41
C SER A 33 14.29 -2.91 10.80
N HIS A 34 13.71 -2.18 9.84
CA HIS A 34 13.09 -0.87 10.11
C HIS A 34 11.94 -1.00 11.11
N CYS A 35 10.95 -1.82 10.77
CA CYS A 35 9.80 -2.10 11.63
C CYS A 35 10.23 -2.73 12.97
N TYR A 36 11.21 -3.64 12.94
CA TYR A 36 11.76 -4.26 14.15
C TYR A 36 12.38 -3.22 15.10
N SER A 37 13.11 -2.23 14.56
CA SER A 37 13.78 -1.20 15.35
C SER A 37 12.84 -0.21 16.04
N MET A 38 11.55 -0.24 15.69
CA MET A 38 10.54 0.61 16.30
C MET A 38 9.85 -0.05 17.51
N PHE A 39 10.11 -1.33 17.78
CA PHE A 39 9.53 -2.02 18.94
C PHE A 39 10.37 -1.78 20.19
N GLU A 40 9.70 -1.54 21.30
CA GLU A 40 10.28 -1.31 22.62
C GLU A 40 10.00 -2.50 23.53
N ASP A 41 10.85 -2.67 24.54
CA ASP A 41 10.65 -3.59 25.65
C ASP A 41 9.76 -2.89 26.68
N MET A 42 8.49 -3.30 26.78
CA MET A 42 7.53 -2.63 27.67
C MET A 42 7.50 -3.22 29.08
N ASP A 43 8.04 -4.41 29.30
CA ASP A 43 8.07 -5.09 30.60
C ASP A 43 9.45 -5.11 31.27
N ASP A 44 10.41 -4.38 30.68
CA ASP A 44 11.80 -4.23 31.11
C ASP A 44 12.54 -5.58 31.21
N ASP A 45 12.19 -6.57 30.38
CA ASP A 45 12.80 -7.92 30.36
C ASP A 45 14.05 -8.03 29.46
N GLY A 46 14.35 -6.98 28.71
CA GLY A 46 15.43 -6.86 27.73
C GLY A 46 15.05 -7.27 26.30
N VAL A 47 13.79 -7.59 26.02
CA VAL A 47 13.29 -8.10 24.74
C VAL A 47 12.17 -7.19 24.20
N PRO A 48 12.27 -6.71 22.95
CA PRO A 48 11.19 -5.91 22.37
C PRO A 48 9.87 -6.69 22.26
N ASP A 49 8.75 -6.03 22.56
CA ASP A 49 7.41 -6.58 22.46
C ASP A 49 6.87 -6.55 21.03
N PHE A 50 6.87 -7.71 20.36
CA PHE A 50 6.27 -7.85 19.02
C PHE A 50 5.90 -9.31 18.70
N ASN A 51 5.04 -9.47 17.70
CA ASN A 51 4.71 -10.77 17.12
C ASN A 51 5.64 -11.09 15.94
N LYS A 52 6.16 -12.32 15.91
CA LYS A 52 7.00 -12.85 14.83
C LYS A 52 6.48 -14.16 14.28
N ILE A 53 6.53 -14.31 12.96
CA ILE A 53 6.50 -15.60 12.26
C ILE A 53 7.76 -15.70 11.42
N ASP A 54 8.76 -16.43 11.92
CA ASP A 54 10.00 -16.70 11.19
C ASP A 54 9.95 -18.10 10.61
N ASP A 55 9.67 -18.17 9.31
CA ASP A 55 9.69 -19.39 8.52
C ASP A 55 10.68 -19.22 7.37
N SER A 56 11.87 -18.72 7.70
CA SER A 56 12.94 -18.44 6.73
C SER A 56 13.30 -19.67 5.88
N LYS A 57 13.07 -20.89 6.39
CA LYS A 57 13.26 -22.15 5.63
C LYS A 57 12.34 -22.25 4.41
N ASN A 58 11.13 -21.69 4.51
CA ASN A 58 10.18 -21.56 3.41
C ASN A 58 10.26 -20.19 2.72
N GLY A 59 11.26 -19.37 3.05
CA GLY A 59 11.45 -18.04 2.49
C GLY A 59 10.45 -17.00 2.98
N TYR A 60 9.89 -17.17 4.17
CA TYR A 60 8.88 -16.27 4.73
C TYR A 60 9.31 -15.69 6.08
N LEU A 61 9.14 -14.39 6.26
CA LEU A 61 9.27 -13.73 7.55
C LEU A 61 8.19 -12.67 7.69
N LYS A 62 7.52 -12.65 8.83
CA LYS A 62 6.61 -11.57 9.21
C LYS A 62 6.92 -11.10 10.62
N ILE A 63 6.96 -9.78 10.79
CA ILE A 63 6.91 -9.14 12.09
C ILE A 63 5.75 -8.15 12.15
N SER A 64 5.20 -7.97 13.34
CA SER A 64 4.16 -6.97 13.60
C SER A 64 4.08 -6.66 15.08
N GLY A 65 3.90 -5.39 15.42
CA GLY A 65 3.75 -4.94 16.79
C GLY A 65 3.05 -3.59 16.83
N SER A 66 2.74 -3.15 18.04
CA SER A 66 2.14 -1.86 18.32
C SER A 66 2.92 -1.21 19.45
N TRP A 67 3.09 0.11 19.38
CA TRP A 67 3.62 0.88 20.49
C TRP A 67 2.45 1.43 21.32
N PRO A 68 2.64 1.57 22.65
CA PRO A 68 1.56 1.93 23.57
C PRO A 68 1.06 3.36 23.36
N THR A 69 1.89 4.25 22.84
CA THR A 69 1.53 5.64 22.59
C THR A 69 0.72 5.75 21.29
N CYS A 70 -0.55 6.16 21.46
CA CYS A 70 -1.51 6.46 20.40
C CYS A 70 -1.95 5.30 19.48
N GLY A 71 -1.72 4.03 19.86
CA GLY A 71 -2.24 2.88 19.12
C GLY A 71 -1.60 2.65 17.75
N CYS A 72 -0.45 3.27 17.52
CA CYS A 72 0.31 3.12 16.31
C CYS A 72 0.90 1.70 16.21
N SER A 73 0.98 1.17 15.00
CA SER A 73 1.50 -0.17 14.74
C SER A 73 2.34 -0.20 13.48
N CYS A 74 3.25 -1.17 13.43
CA CYS A 74 3.99 -1.50 12.25
C CYS A 74 3.88 -3.00 11.96
N SER A 75 3.79 -3.34 10.67
CA SER A 75 3.93 -4.71 10.19
C SER A 75 4.79 -4.74 8.93
N SER A 76 5.69 -5.71 8.88
CA SER A 76 6.51 -6.00 7.71
C SER A 76 6.43 -7.50 7.40
N THR A 77 6.06 -7.83 6.16
CA THR A 77 6.01 -9.21 5.67
C THR A 77 6.92 -9.34 4.46
N VAL A 78 7.78 -10.35 4.45
CA VAL A 78 8.79 -10.58 3.41
C VAL A 78 8.70 -12.02 2.91
N GLY A 79 8.74 -12.17 1.59
CA GLY A 79 8.76 -13.45 0.88
C GLY A 79 9.94 -13.54 -0.07
N ALA A 80 10.59 -14.69 -0.12
CA ALA A 80 11.70 -14.99 -1.01
C ALA A 80 11.30 -16.01 -2.09
N TYR A 81 11.44 -15.61 -3.35
CA TYR A 81 11.07 -16.38 -4.54
C TYR A 81 12.33 -16.79 -5.28
N LYS A 82 12.56 -18.09 -5.38
CA LYS A 82 13.78 -18.65 -5.97
C LYS A 82 13.67 -18.68 -7.50
N ASN A 83 14.68 -18.20 -8.22
CA ASN A 83 14.77 -18.35 -9.67
C ASN A 83 15.36 -19.72 -10.09
N ASN A 84 15.56 -19.91 -11.39
CA ASN A 84 16.18 -21.11 -11.98
C ASN A 84 17.68 -21.27 -11.64
N GLU A 85 18.38 -20.17 -11.35
CA GLU A 85 19.80 -20.16 -10.94
C GLU A 85 19.98 -20.36 -9.42
N GLY A 86 18.88 -20.30 -8.68
CA GLY A 86 18.85 -20.49 -7.23
C GLY A 86 19.01 -19.22 -6.41
N GLU A 87 19.05 -18.05 -7.04
CA GLU A 87 19.01 -16.75 -6.39
C GLU A 87 17.60 -16.42 -5.89
N TYR A 88 17.52 -15.60 -4.84
CA TYR A 88 16.26 -15.16 -4.25
C TYR A 88 15.88 -13.75 -4.71
N ILE A 89 14.66 -13.64 -5.21
CA ILE A 89 13.96 -12.37 -5.42
C ILE A 89 13.07 -12.15 -4.23
N ILE A 90 13.26 -11.01 -3.58
CA ILE A 90 12.55 -10.66 -2.35
C ILE A 90 11.38 -9.76 -2.72
N LEU A 91 10.20 -10.07 -2.18
CA LEU A 91 9.04 -9.18 -2.17
C LEU A 91 8.73 -8.85 -0.72
N GLN A 92 8.41 -7.59 -0.44
CA GLN A 92 8.15 -7.09 0.89
C GLN A 92 6.90 -6.20 0.88
N SER A 93 6.10 -6.33 1.93
CA SER A 93 4.92 -5.51 2.20
C SER A 93 5.06 -4.90 3.59
N ASP A 94 5.10 -3.58 3.65
CA ASP A 94 5.21 -2.79 4.88
C ASP A 94 3.93 -1.98 5.10
N LYS A 95 3.52 -1.85 6.36
CA LYS A 95 2.40 -1.03 6.81
C LYS A 95 2.75 -0.38 8.14
N GLU A 96 2.62 0.94 8.21
CA GLU A 96 2.72 1.73 9.43
C GLU A 96 1.47 2.59 9.58
N LEU A 97 0.79 2.42 10.71
CA LEU A 97 -0.55 2.96 10.86
C LEU A 97 -0.53 4.49 11.00
N CYS A 98 0.32 5.04 11.87
CA CYS A 98 0.26 6.47 12.23
C CYS A 98 0.85 7.43 11.20
N SER A 99 1.78 6.97 10.36
CA SER A 99 2.28 7.71 9.21
C SER A 99 1.41 7.52 7.96
N TRP A 100 0.35 6.71 8.06
CA TRP A 100 -0.43 6.21 6.92
C TRP A 100 0.46 5.57 5.85
N GLU A 101 1.61 5.02 6.24
CA GLU A 101 2.57 4.48 5.28
C GLU A 101 2.21 3.05 4.90
N ARG A 102 2.16 2.82 3.59
CA ARG A 102 2.11 1.49 3.01
C ARG A 102 3.06 1.41 1.85
N LYS A 103 3.75 0.29 1.75
CA LYS A 103 4.78 0.10 0.73
C LYS A 103 4.92 -1.35 0.33
N ILE A 104 4.96 -1.60 -0.97
CA ILE A 104 5.43 -2.84 -1.57
C ILE A 104 6.80 -2.58 -2.18
N SER A 105 7.78 -3.42 -1.83
CA SER A 105 9.14 -3.28 -2.34
C SER A 105 9.76 -4.61 -2.71
N SER A 106 10.85 -4.55 -3.47
CA SER A 106 11.64 -5.72 -3.86
C SER A 106 13.14 -5.41 -3.81
N ASN A 107 13.97 -6.44 -3.87
CA ASN A 107 15.40 -6.29 -4.16
C ASN A 107 15.69 -6.11 -5.66
N LYS A 108 14.68 -6.22 -6.52
CA LYS A 108 14.68 -5.82 -7.94
C LYS A 108 13.68 -4.69 -8.17
N ASN A 109 13.67 -4.11 -9.37
CA ASN A 109 12.61 -3.17 -9.73
C ASN A 109 11.26 -3.89 -9.70
N ILE A 110 10.25 -3.31 -9.05
CA ILE A 110 8.94 -3.96 -8.89
C ILE A 110 8.30 -4.30 -10.25
N ASN A 111 8.49 -3.45 -11.26
CA ASN A 111 7.95 -3.65 -12.61
C ASN A 111 8.68 -4.77 -13.39
N GLU A 112 9.89 -5.15 -12.97
CA GLU A 112 10.62 -6.28 -13.55
C GLU A 112 10.12 -7.63 -13.02
N ILE A 113 9.55 -7.65 -11.81
CA ILE A 113 9.09 -8.90 -11.19
C ILE A 113 7.58 -9.09 -11.34
N LEU A 114 6.79 -8.03 -11.52
CA LEU A 114 5.36 -8.13 -11.78
C LEU A 114 5.07 -8.62 -13.21
N PRO A 115 3.83 -9.06 -13.51
CA PRO A 115 3.44 -9.42 -14.88
C PRO A 115 3.76 -8.30 -15.89
N ILE A 116 4.03 -8.67 -17.14
CA ILE A 116 4.21 -7.69 -18.21
C ILE A 116 2.92 -6.88 -18.34
N ASP A 117 3.06 -5.56 -18.51
CA ASP A 117 1.95 -4.60 -18.57
C ASP A 117 1.04 -4.60 -17.34
N PHE A 118 1.53 -5.05 -16.18
CA PHE A 118 0.77 -5.01 -14.94
C PHE A 118 0.41 -3.58 -14.56
N GLY A 119 -0.89 -3.33 -14.38
CA GLY A 119 -1.42 -2.02 -14.05
C GLY A 119 -2.89 -2.07 -13.68
N ILE A 120 -3.54 -0.91 -13.66
CA ILE A 120 -4.99 -0.82 -13.41
C ILE A 120 -5.80 -1.73 -14.36
N ASN A 121 -5.37 -1.85 -15.62
CA ASN A 121 -6.03 -2.67 -16.64
C ASN A 121 -6.03 -4.17 -16.29
N SER A 122 -5.16 -4.63 -15.38
CA SER A 122 -5.22 -6.01 -14.87
C SER A 122 -6.50 -6.29 -14.06
N PHE A 123 -7.15 -5.25 -13.54
CA PHE A 123 -8.33 -5.31 -12.67
C PHE A 123 -9.63 -4.85 -13.36
N LEU A 124 -9.54 -4.35 -14.59
CA LEU A 124 -10.67 -3.85 -15.36
C LEU A 124 -11.11 -4.87 -16.41
N SER A 125 -12.38 -4.82 -16.79
CA SER A 125 -12.92 -5.52 -17.95
C SER A 125 -12.60 -4.79 -19.26
N GLU A 126 -12.56 -3.45 -19.20
CA GLU A 126 -12.26 -2.57 -20.34
C GLU A 126 -11.03 -1.72 -20.05
N LYS A 127 -10.19 -1.50 -21.07
CA LYS A 127 -8.98 -0.69 -20.91
C LYS A 127 -9.33 0.76 -20.60
N LEU A 128 -8.62 1.31 -19.62
CA LEU A 128 -8.77 2.71 -19.22
C LEU A 128 -7.49 3.47 -19.54
N GLU A 129 -7.59 4.44 -20.45
CA GLU A 129 -6.49 5.35 -20.81
C GLU A 129 -6.70 6.71 -20.13
N ILE A 130 -6.54 6.72 -18.81
CA ILE A 130 -6.62 7.95 -18.02
C ILE A 130 -5.28 8.19 -17.33
N LYS A 131 -4.69 9.35 -17.60
CA LYS A 131 -3.62 9.90 -16.76
C LYS A 131 -4.26 10.62 -15.59
N TYR A 132 -3.75 10.35 -14.39
CA TYR A 132 -4.30 10.91 -13.17
C TYR A 132 -3.14 11.27 -12.23
N SER A 133 -3.12 12.50 -11.74
CA SER A 133 -1.97 13.09 -11.01
C SER A 133 -1.84 12.65 -9.55
N ASN A 134 -2.76 11.79 -9.08
CA ASN A 134 -2.77 11.27 -7.72
C ASN A 134 -3.31 9.84 -7.70
N PRO A 135 -2.47 8.81 -7.51
CA PRO A 135 -2.93 7.43 -7.48
C PRO A 135 -4.16 7.25 -6.59
N ILE A 136 -5.15 6.57 -7.14
CA ILE A 136 -6.45 6.30 -6.49
C ILE A 136 -6.39 4.98 -5.74
N PHE A 137 -5.57 4.07 -6.23
CA PHE A 137 -5.44 2.73 -5.71
C PHE A 137 -4.01 2.42 -5.27
N PHE A 138 -3.92 1.59 -4.24
CA PHE A 138 -2.71 0.94 -3.80
C PHE A 138 -2.76 -0.54 -4.12
N ILE A 139 -1.62 -1.10 -4.55
CA ILE A 139 -1.46 -2.53 -4.74
C ILE A 139 -0.93 -3.14 -3.45
N ASP A 140 -1.76 -3.93 -2.78
CA ASP A 140 -1.38 -4.72 -1.60
C ASP A 140 -1.03 -6.15 -2.01
N VAL A 141 -0.11 -6.78 -1.28
CA VAL A 141 0.30 -8.16 -1.55
C VAL A 141 0.22 -9.02 -0.29
N GLU A 142 -0.50 -10.12 -0.39
CA GLU A 142 -0.56 -11.16 0.63
C GLU A 142 0.40 -12.28 0.23
N ILE A 143 1.59 -12.21 0.83
CA ILE A 143 2.69 -13.15 0.60
C ILE A 143 2.37 -14.49 1.29
N PRO A 144 2.37 -15.62 0.56
CA PRO A 144 2.08 -16.91 1.16
C PRO A 144 3.24 -17.34 2.06
N ARG A 145 2.92 -17.94 3.21
CA ARG A 145 3.92 -18.60 4.07
C ARG A 145 4.49 -19.87 3.41
N VAL A 146 3.66 -20.59 2.65
CA VAL A 146 4.02 -21.84 1.98
C VAL A 146 3.58 -21.76 0.53
N GLY A 147 4.47 -22.13 -0.39
CA GLY A 147 4.25 -22.01 -1.83
C GLY A 147 4.61 -20.61 -2.35
N THR A 148 4.21 -20.32 -3.58
CA THR A 148 4.58 -19.08 -4.28
C THR A 148 3.39 -18.37 -4.93
N ASP A 149 2.17 -18.85 -4.65
CA ASP A 149 0.95 -18.21 -5.14
C ASP A 149 0.70 -16.97 -4.28
N THR A 150 0.96 -15.80 -4.86
CA THR A 150 0.88 -14.52 -4.16
C THR A 150 -0.42 -13.84 -4.52
N LYS A 151 -1.22 -13.50 -3.51
CA LYS A 151 -2.46 -12.77 -3.73
C LYS A 151 -2.14 -11.29 -3.78
N VAL A 152 -2.68 -10.61 -4.79
CA VAL A 152 -2.54 -9.18 -4.98
C VAL A 152 -3.91 -8.56 -4.92
N LYS A 153 -4.07 -7.54 -4.08
CA LYS A 153 -5.32 -6.79 -3.90
C LYS A 153 -5.14 -5.37 -4.40
N ILE A 154 -6.15 -4.84 -5.06
CA ILE A 154 -6.25 -3.42 -5.34
C ILE A 154 -7.16 -2.79 -4.29
N GLU A 155 -6.61 -1.85 -3.54
CA GLU A 155 -7.29 -1.18 -2.44
C GLU A 155 -7.36 0.32 -2.73
N LEU A 156 -8.42 0.98 -2.26
CA LEU A 156 -8.48 2.44 -2.37
C LEU A 156 -7.42 3.05 -1.46
N VAL A 157 -6.71 4.04 -1.98
CA VAL A 157 -5.97 4.95 -1.11
C VAL A 157 -7.00 5.70 -0.25
N PRO A 158 -6.77 5.86 1.07
CA PRO A 158 -7.68 6.59 1.94
C PRO A 158 -8.05 7.95 1.37
N LEU A 159 -9.35 8.27 1.36
CA LEU A 159 -9.85 9.52 0.81
C LEU A 159 -9.27 10.69 1.59
N GLY A 160 -8.51 11.55 0.90
CA GLY A 160 -7.84 12.71 1.50
C GLY A 160 -6.32 12.65 1.53
N LEU A 161 -5.67 11.50 1.25
CA LEU A 161 -4.21 11.36 1.34
C LEU A 161 -3.43 11.88 0.11
N PHE A 162 -4.08 11.97 -1.05
CA PHE A 162 -3.54 12.47 -2.33
C PHE A 162 -2.04 12.14 -2.58
N PRO A 163 -1.66 10.87 -2.74
CA PRO A 163 -0.28 10.51 -3.04
C PRO A 163 0.17 11.11 -4.37
N TYR A 164 1.47 11.33 -4.51
CA TYR A 164 2.07 11.81 -5.76
C TYR A 164 2.30 10.64 -6.73
N GLY A 165 1.90 10.81 -7.98
CA GLY A 165 2.18 9.83 -9.05
C GLY A 165 1.35 10.08 -10.31
N ASP A 166 1.83 9.58 -11.43
CA ASP A 166 1.19 9.82 -12.76
C ASP A 166 0.28 8.66 -13.21
N ASN A 167 0.03 7.69 -12.33
CA ASN A 167 -0.73 6.48 -12.61
C ASN A 167 -1.88 6.32 -11.61
N LEU A 168 -2.89 5.54 -11.99
CA LEU A 168 -4.03 5.23 -11.12
C LEU A 168 -3.67 4.32 -9.94
N ILE A 169 -2.61 3.51 -10.07
CA ILE A 169 -2.11 2.62 -9.04
C ILE A 169 -0.76 3.14 -8.50
N CYS A 170 -0.52 2.94 -7.21
CA CYS A 170 0.80 3.09 -6.60
C CYS A 170 1.21 1.83 -5.83
N PHE A 171 2.52 1.71 -5.60
CA PHE A 171 3.14 0.67 -4.76
C PHE A 171 3.62 1.23 -3.42
N GLU A 172 3.53 2.55 -3.24
CA GLU A 172 3.79 3.19 -1.96
C GLU A 172 2.91 4.42 -1.80
N TYR A 173 2.48 4.68 -0.58
CA TYR A 173 1.89 5.94 -0.17
C TYR A 173 2.21 6.18 1.31
N GLY A 174 2.09 7.44 1.72
CA GLY A 174 2.25 7.88 3.10
C GLY A 174 1.64 9.27 3.25
N GLN A 175 1.46 9.68 4.50
CA GLN A 175 1.03 11.05 4.79
C GLN A 175 2.03 12.07 4.25
N ASN A 176 1.54 13.06 3.51
CA ASN A 176 2.34 14.16 2.97
C ASN A 176 1.69 15.51 3.28
N LYS A 177 2.31 16.62 2.85
CA LYS A 177 1.81 17.99 3.14
C LYS A 177 0.47 18.33 2.47
N SER A 178 0.03 17.56 1.49
CA SER A 178 -1.16 17.85 0.66
C SER A 178 -2.42 17.10 1.11
N CYS A 179 -2.41 16.49 2.30
CA CYS A 179 -3.56 15.77 2.81
C CYS A 179 -4.71 16.71 3.23
N LYS A 180 -5.97 16.27 3.06
CA LYS A 180 -7.18 16.96 3.52
C LYS A 180 -8.13 15.97 4.17
N SER A 181 -8.63 16.27 5.36
CA SER A 181 -9.62 15.39 6.01
C SER A 181 -10.95 15.52 5.27
N LEU A 182 -11.46 14.40 4.76
CA LEU A 182 -12.73 14.33 4.03
C LEU A 182 -13.82 13.59 4.81
N TYR A 183 -13.58 13.31 6.10
CA TYR A 183 -14.48 12.54 6.96
C TYR A 183 -15.89 13.13 7.04
N LEU A 184 -16.03 14.46 6.89
CA LEU A 184 -17.32 15.12 6.86
C LEU A 184 -18.28 14.52 5.82
N PHE A 185 -17.80 14.06 4.66
CA PHE A 185 -18.68 13.45 3.67
C PHE A 185 -19.36 12.20 4.20
N LYS A 186 -18.64 11.36 4.96
CA LYS A 186 -19.22 10.21 5.67
C LYS A 186 -20.29 10.65 6.67
N ASP A 187 -20.01 11.73 7.39
CA ASP A 187 -20.93 12.32 8.36
C ASP A 187 -22.22 12.85 7.72
N ILE A 188 -22.10 13.53 6.57
CA ILE A 188 -23.24 14.02 5.78
C ILE A 188 -24.09 12.84 5.32
N VAL A 189 -23.53 11.83 4.67
CA VAL A 189 -24.32 10.70 4.12
C VAL A 189 -24.96 9.82 5.19
N ASN A 190 -24.45 9.86 6.42
CA ASN A 190 -25.04 9.13 7.55
C ASN A 190 -26.20 9.89 8.21
N LYS A 191 -26.24 11.22 8.09
CA LYS A 191 -27.17 12.09 8.82
C LYS A 191 -28.14 12.85 7.93
N MET A 192 -27.88 12.93 6.62
CA MET A 192 -28.75 13.61 5.67
C MET A 192 -30.14 12.97 5.64
N THR A 193 -31.14 13.82 5.44
CA THR A 193 -32.55 13.44 5.43
C THR A 193 -33.12 13.40 4.01
N ASP A 194 -32.60 14.21 3.11
CA ASP A 194 -32.92 14.17 1.68
C ASP A 194 -31.85 13.38 0.92
N ILE A 195 -32.28 12.38 0.17
CA ILE A 195 -31.40 11.53 -0.64
C ILE A 195 -30.70 12.31 -1.76
N ASN A 196 -31.28 13.43 -2.21
CA ASN A 196 -30.74 14.27 -3.28
C ASN A 196 -29.72 15.30 -2.79
N THR A 197 -29.48 15.41 -1.47
CA THR A 197 -28.54 16.38 -0.90
C THR A 197 -27.14 16.29 -1.52
N LEU A 198 -26.64 15.08 -1.80
CA LEU A 198 -25.36 14.91 -2.47
C LEU A 198 -25.38 15.41 -3.92
N ASP A 199 -26.47 15.18 -4.66
CA ASP A 199 -26.59 15.61 -6.05
C ASP A 199 -26.63 17.13 -6.14
N TYR A 200 -27.35 17.79 -5.24
CA TYR A 200 -27.34 19.26 -5.14
C TYR A 200 -25.95 19.80 -4.78
N LEU A 201 -25.23 19.16 -3.85
CA LEU A 201 -23.85 19.54 -3.53
C LEU A 201 -22.92 19.37 -4.75
N LEU A 202 -23.01 18.25 -5.47
CA LEU A 202 -22.21 18.00 -6.67
C LEU A 202 -22.51 19.03 -7.78
N ALA A 203 -23.78 19.40 -7.94
CA ALA A 203 -24.23 20.37 -8.93
C ALA A 203 -23.96 21.84 -8.52
N GLY A 204 -23.63 22.10 -7.25
CA GLY A 204 -23.45 23.46 -6.73
C GLY A 204 -24.76 24.21 -6.48
N GLU A 205 -25.88 23.48 -6.42
CA GLU A 205 -27.24 24.01 -6.22
C GLU A 205 -27.55 24.11 -4.71
N PHE A 206 -26.70 24.83 -3.97
CA PHE A 206 -26.72 24.88 -2.50
C PHE A 206 -28.05 25.39 -1.93
N GLU A 207 -28.76 26.23 -2.67
CA GLU A 207 -30.07 26.79 -2.31
C GLU A 207 -31.19 25.74 -2.30
N LYS A 208 -31.03 24.61 -2.99
CA LYS A 208 -32.02 23.53 -3.02
C LYS A 208 -31.89 22.57 -1.85
N ILE A 209 -30.80 22.66 -1.10
CA ILE A 209 -30.56 21.81 0.06
C ILE A 209 -31.47 22.24 1.20
N ASN A 210 -32.23 21.28 1.73
CA ASN A 210 -33.16 21.56 2.82
C ASN A 210 -32.43 22.09 4.07
N THR A 211 -33.17 22.79 4.93
CA THR A 211 -32.62 23.46 6.12
C THR A 211 -31.91 22.53 7.10
N VAL A 212 -32.34 21.26 7.21
CA VAL A 212 -31.76 20.29 8.15
C VAL A 212 -30.39 19.86 7.63
N ASP A 213 -30.31 19.46 6.37
CA ASP A 213 -29.08 18.98 5.74
C ASP A 213 -28.09 20.13 5.53
N ASN A 214 -28.56 21.33 5.20
CA ASN A 214 -27.70 22.52 5.11
C ASN A 214 -27.01 22.80 6.45
N LYS A 215 -27.70 22.64 7.60
CA LYS A 215 -27.04 22.77 8.92
C LYS A 215 -25.94 21.75 9.15
N LEU A 216 -26.03 20.55 8.55
CA LEU A 216 -24.96 19.55 8.62
C LEU A 216 -23.75 20.01 7.79
N ILE A 217 -24.00 20.46 6.56
CA ILE A 217 -22.98 20.96 5.64
C ILE A 217 -22.25 22.18 6.21
N GLN A 218 -22.98 23.15 6.77
CA GLN A 218 -22.39 24.38 7.33
C GLN A 218 -21.45 24.11 8.51
N LYS A 219 -21.61 22.99 9.25
CA LYS A 219 -20.65 22.59 10.30
C LYS A 219 -19.27 22.27 9.74
N GLY A 220 -19.22 21.86 8.48
CA GLY A 220 -18.01 21.57 7.75
C GLY A 220 -17.28 22.79 7.21
N ILE A 221 -17.84 23.99 7.34
CA ILE A 221 -17.22 25.22 6.86
C ILE A 221 -16.49 25.92 8.01
N GLY A 222 -15.27 26.38 7.77
CA GLY A 222 -14.46 27.08 8.76
C GLY A 222 -13.02 27.29 8.31
N THR A 223 -12.16 27.65 9.25
CA THR A 223 -10.76 28.04 9.00
C THR A 223 -9.74 27.06 9.59
N ASP A 224 -10.19 25.96 10.18
CA ASP A 224 -9.37 24.86 10.68
C ASP A 224 -9.09 23.84 9.57
N ASP A 225 -7.93 23.17 9.64
CA ASP A 225 -7.44 22.26 8.58
C ASP A 225 -8.39 21.07 8.28
N SER A 226 -9.27 20.73 9.23
CA SER A 226 -10.28 19.68 9.12
C SER A 226 -11.58 20.12 8.44
N ARG A 227 -11.73 21.41 8.13
CA ARG A 227 -12.92 21.99 7.48
C ARG A 227 -12.61 22.55 6.11
N PHE A 228 -13.66 22.85 5.37
CA PHE A 228 -13.59 23.52 4.08
C PHE A 228 -13.72 25.03 4.28
N ASP A 229 -12.93 25.81 3.55
CA ASP A 229 -12.96 27.27 3.50
C ASP A 229 -14.31 27.78 2.96
N SER A 230 -14.96 27.00 2.09
CA SER A 230 -16.24 27.37 1.48
C SER A 230 -17.03 26.16 0.95
N LEU A 231 -18.30 26.39 0.64
CA LEU A 231 -19.15 25.40 -0.05
C LEU A 231 -18.58 25.00 -1.42
N ASN A 232 -17.95 25.93 -2.14
CA ASN A 232 -17.32 25.66 -3.43
C ASN A 232 -16.12 24.72 -3.27
N GLU A 233 -15.26 24.94 -2.27
CA GLU A 233 -14.14 24.04 -1.99
C GLU A 233 -14.66 22.63 -1.63
N MET A 234 -15.70 22.56 -0.79
CA MET A 234 -16.35 21.29 -0.46
C MET A 234 -16.88 20.57 -1.72
N GLN A 235 -17.54 21.29 -2.61
CA GLN A 235 -18.01 20.76 -3.89
C GLN A 235 -16.82 20.23 -4.74
N GLU A 236 -15.72 20.98 -4.83
CA GLU A 236 -14.53 20.54 -5.58
C GLU A 236 -13.98 19.22 -5.04
N TYR A 237 -13.86 19.06 -3.73
CA TYR A 237 -13.44 17.79 -3.13
C TYR A 237 -14.47 16.67 -3.34
N LEU A 238 -15.77 16.96 -3.22
CA LEU A 238 -16.81 15.96 -3.48
C LEU A 238 -16.78 15.49 -4.94
N LEU A 239 -16.53 16.39 -5.90
CA LEU A 239 -16.33 16.05 -7.32
C LEU A 239 -15.09 15.18 -7.53
N ARG A 240 -13.99 15.41 -6.79
CA ARG A 240 -12.82 14.52 -6.82
C ARG A 240 -13.15 13.13 -6.29
N VAL A 241 -13.87 13.05 -5.18
CA VAL A 241 -14.32 11.77 -4.61
C VAL A 241 -15.29 11.05 -5.55
N LYS A 242 -16.18 11.80 -6.24
CA LYS A 242 -17.07 11.25 -7.25
C LYS A 242 -16.31 10.65 -8.43
N LYS A 243 -15.24 11.31 -8.91
CA LYS A 243 -14.35 10.74 -9.94
C LYS A 243 -13.67 9.44 -9.48
N VAL A 244 -13.22 9.39 -8.23
CA VAL A 244 -12.67 8.18 -7.61
C VAL A 244 -13.70 7.04 -7.63
N TYR A 245 -14.93 7.33 -7.19
CA TYR A 245 -16.04 6.38 -7.23
C TYR A 245 -16.35 5.89 -8.64
N ASP A 246 -16.41 6.79 -9.62
CA ASP A 246 -16.71 6.42 -11.01
C ASP A 246 -15.64 5.52 -11.61
N ILE A 247 -14.36 5.68 -11.22
CA ILE A 247 -13.27 4.78 -11.61
C ILE A 247 -13.37 3.46 -10.84
N TYR A 248 -13.65 3.50 -9.54
CA TYR A 248 -13.86 2.31 -8.72
C TYR A 248 -14.96 1.40 -9.28
N CYS A 249 -16.07 1.97 -9.75
CA CYS A 249 -17.16 1.22 -10.37
C CYS A 249 -16.78 0.50 -11.68
N LYS A 250 -15.64 0.85 -12.30
CA LYS A 250 -15.12 0.15 -13.50
C LYS A 250 -14.29 -1.09 -13.17
N LEU A 251 -13.91 -1.29 -11.91
CA LEU A 251 -13.20 -2.50 -11.50
C LEU A 251 -14.07 -3.73 -11.75
N GLU A 252 -13.50 -4.71 -12.43
CA GLU A 252 -14.12 -6.03 -12.60
C GLU A 252 -13.85 -6.88 -11.36
N THR A 253 -12.61 -6.85 -10.86
CA THR A 253 -12.19 -7.58 -9.66
C THR A 253 -11.29 -6.72 -8.77
N LYS A 254 -11.25 -7.05 -7.48
CA LYS A 254 -10.30 -6.45 -6.52
C LYS A 254 -9.08 -7.32 -6.25
N GLU A 255 -9.06 -8.54 -6.74
CA GLU A 255 -8.06 -9.53 -6.35
C GLU A 255 -7.52 -10.26 -7.58
N LEU A 256 -6.21 -10.49 -7.59
CA LEU A 256 -5.51 -11.34 -8.53
C LEU A 256 -4.69 -12.36 -7.75
N ILE A 257 -4.60 -13.59 -8.25
CA ILE A 257 -3.59 -14.54 -7.79
C ILE A 257 -2.47 -14.57 -8.81
N LEU A 258 -1.27 -14.26 -8.35
CA LEU A 258 -0.05 -14.33 -9.13
C LEU A 258 0.66 -15.66 -8.89
N GLY A 259 1.07 -16.32 -9.97
CA GLY A 259 1.99 -17.45 -9.92
C GLY A 259 3.42 -17.00 -10.19
N TRP A 260 4.40 -17.74 -9.67
CA TRP A 260 5.82 -17.44 -9.87
C TRP A 260 6.43 -18.24 -11.01
N ASN A 261 6.99 -17.58 -12.02
CA ASN A 261 7.78 -18.20 -13.07
C ASN A 261 9.27 -18.17 -12.67
N ARG A 262 9.83 -19.34 -12.35
CA ARG A 262 11.25 -19.47 -11.96
C ARG A 262 12.23 -19.16 -13.09
N ILE A 263 11.85 -19.44 -14.34
CA ILE A 263 12.73 -19.26 -15.50
C ILE A 263 12.85 -17.77 -15.81
N GLU A 264 11.72 -17.07 -15.85
CA GLU A 264 11.68 -15.64 -16.15
C GLU A 264 11.95 -14.76 -14.93
N SER A 265 12.00 -15.36 -13.74
CA SER A 265 12.14 -14.61 -12.48
C SER A 265 11.03 -13.55 -12.31
N ARG A 266 9.81 -13.89 -12.73
CA ARG A 266 8.69 -12.96 -12.87
C ARG A 266 7.37 -13.62 -12.46
N PHE A 267 6.47 -12.84 -11.89
CA PHE A 267 5.10 -13.22 -11.64
C PHE A 267 4.26 -13.21 -12.93
N TYR A 268 3.29 -14.10 -13.02
CA TYR A 268 2.25 -14.11 -14.05
C TYR A 268 0.87 -14.14 -13.39
N ILE A 269 -0.13 -13.59 -14.06
CA ILE A 269 -1.52 -13.66 -13.56
C ILE A 269 -2.01 -15.09 -13.74
N LYS A 270 -2.18 -15.80 -12.63
CA LYS A 270 -2.66 -17.19 -12.61
C LYS A 270 -4.19 -17.25 -12.69
N ARG A 271 -4.87 -16.36 -11.95
CA ARG A 271 -6.33 -16.19 -12.02
C ARG A 271 -6.78 -14.83 -11.46
N LYS A 272 -7.95 -14.38 -11.89
CA LYS A 272 -8.69 -13.28 -11.27
C LYS A 272 -9.51 -13.80 -10.08
N GLY A 273 -9.70 -12.95 -9.07
CA GLY A 273 -10.57 -13.21 -7.93
C GLY A 273 -12.04 -12.98 -8.26
N GLU A 274 -12.85 -12.82 -7.22
CA GLU A 274 -14.28 -12.58 -7.38
C GLU A 274 -14.57 -11.22 -8.02
N CYS A 275 -15.73 -11.13 -8.69
CA CYS A 275 -16.21 -9.89 -9.27
C CYS A 275 -16.62 -8.92 -8.17
N ILE A 276 -16.39 -7.62 -8.38
CA ILE A 276 -16.82 -6.62 -7.39
C ILE A 276 -18.34 -6.52 -7.39
N VAL A 277 -18.92 -6.39 -6.20
CA VAL A 277 -20.32 -5.96 -6.07
C VAL A 277 -20.36 -4.44 -6.24
N GLN A 278 -21.19 -3.98 -7.18
CA GLN A 278 -21.41 -2.56 -7.39
C GLN A 278 -22.12 -1.96 -6.17
N VAL A 279 -21.65 -0.79 -5.74
CA VAL A 279 -22.21 -0.05 -4.59
C VAL A 279 -22.69 1.31 -5.05
N SER A 280 -23.70 1.88 -4.37
CA SER A 280 -24.12 3.25 -4.62
C SER A 280 -23.03 4.24 -4.18
N PHE A 281 -23.09 5.49 -4.67
CA PHE A 281 -22.14 6.52 -4.22
C PHE A 281 -22.27 6.81 -2.73
N ILE A 282 -23.49 6.74 -2.19
CA ILE A 282 -23.76 6.87 -0.74
C ILE A 282 -23.05 5.76 0.04
N ASP A 283 -23.20 4.50 -0.38
CA ASP A 283 -22.60 3.36 0.31
C ASP A 283 -21.07 3.40 0.20
N PHE A 284 -20.55 3.81 -0.96
CA PHE A 284 -19.13 4.07 -1.15
C PHE A 284 -18.60 5.09 -0.13
N LEU A 285 -19.26 6.23 0.04
CA LEU A 285 -18.88 7.24 1.03
C LEU A 285 -18.97 6.72 2.46
N LYS A 286 -19.94 5.85 2.78
CA LYS A 286 -20.09 5.25 4.11
C LYS A 286 -18.98 4.26 4.44
N SER A 287 -18.63 3.40 3.47
CA SER A 287 -17.71 2.28 3.68
C SER A 287 -16.24 2.62 3.43
N SER A 288 -15.94 3.72 2.74
CA SER A 288 -14.55 4.11 2.43
C SER A 288 -13.75 4.44 3.68
N GLU A 289 -12.45 4.21 3.59
CA GLU A 289 -11.47 4.71 4.54
C GLU A 289 -11.13 6.17 4.21
N TYR A 290 -11.00 6.99 5.25
CA TYR A 290 -10.71 8.41 5.13
C TYR A 290 -9.40 8.68 5.85
N TRP A 291 -8.56 9.50 5.25
CA TRP A 291 -7.41 10.02 5.97
C TRP A 291 -7.89 10.97 7.07
N ASP A 292 -7.29 10.80 8.25
CA ASP A 292 -7.41 11.73 9.37
C ASP A 292 -6.11 11.71 10.18
N TRP A 293 -5.89 12.73 10.99
CA TRP A 293 -4.76 12.78 11.89
C TRP A 293 -4.90 11.68 12.95
N MET A 294 -3.95 10.75 12.98
CA MET A 294 -3.94 9.69 13.98
C MET A 294 -3.34 10.14 15.31
N CYS A 295 -2.45 11.14 15.27
CA CYS A 295 -1.75 11.75 16.41
C CYS A 295 -1.39 13.20 16.10
#